data_AF-K1SGD5-F1
#
_entry.id   AF-K1SGD5-F1
#
_cell.length_a   1.000
_cell.length_b   1.000
_cell.length_c   1.000
_cell.angle_alpha   90.00
_cell.angle_beta   90.00
_cell.angle_gamma   90.00
#
_symmetry.space_group_name_H-M   'P 1'
#
loop_
_entity.id
_entity.type
_entity.pdbx_description
1 polymer ?
#
loop_
_entity_poly.entity_id
_entity_poly.type
_entity_poly.pdbx_seq_one_letter_code
_entity_poly.pdbx_strand_id
1 'polypeptide(L)'
;MKTKKFCLTEAQMPTQWYNIVADMPRKPLPPLHPATGRPVTREDLSALFAEELAAQELSEERFIDIPDEVREIYRIWRPTPLVRATGLEKALDTPAHIYFKNESVSPVGSHKPNTAVPQAYYN
;
A
#
# COMPACT_ATOMS: atom_id res chain seq x y z
N MET A 1 -19.50 -26.85 -2.06
CA MET A 1 -18.43 -26.42 -3.01
C MET A 1 -17.26 -25.87 -2.22
N LYS A 2 -16.00 -26.12 -2.62
CA LYS A 2 -14.83 -25.47 -1.97
C LYS A 2 -14.87 -23.97 -2.23
N THR A 3 -14.72 -23.15 -1.18
CA THR A 3 -14.65 -21.68 -1.28
C THR A 3 -13.47 -21.26 -2.16
N LYS A 4 -13.75 -20.47 -3.20
CA LYS A 4 -12.71 -19.94 -4.12
C LYS A 4 -12.32 -18.50 -3.83
N LYS A 5 -13.24 -17.72 -3.25
CA LYS A 5 -13.08 -16.29 -3.00
C LYS A 5 -13.20 -16.03 -1.50
N PHE A 6 -12.21 -15.37 -0.94
CA PHE A 6 -12.14 -14.97 0.46
C PHE A 6 -12.28 -13.45 0.53
N CYS A 7 -13.39 -12.99 1.10
CA CYS A 7 -13.68 -11.58 1.28
C CYS A 7 -13.55 -11.24 2.76
N LEU A 8 -12.93 -10.11 3.05
CA LEU A 8 -12.97 -9.48 4.38
C LEU A 8 -14.09 -8.44 4.39
N THR A 9 -14.70 -8.20 5.54
CA THR A 9 -15.63 -7.08 5.70
C THR A 9 -14.87 -5.77 5.86
N GLU A 10 -15.55 -4.64 5.65
CA GLU A 10 -14.98 -3.31 5.87
C GLU A 10 -14.51 -3.11 7.31
N ALA A 11 -15.18 -3.74 8.29
CA ALA A 11 -14.77 -3.73 9.69
C ALA A 11 -13.42 -4.40 9.95
N GLN A 12 -12.95 -5.26 9.03
CA GLN A 12 -11.65 -5.92 9.09
C GLN A 12 -10.58 -5.19 8.27
N MET A 13 -10.89 -4.02 7.70
CA MET A 13 -9.89 -3.20 7.03
C MET A 13 -8.81 -2.74 8.02
N PRO A 14 -7.53 -2.81 7.63
CA PRO A 14 -6.46 -2.20 8.42
C PRO A 14 -6.73 -0.72 8.67
N THR A 15 -6.26 -0.23 9.82
CA THR A 15 -6.35 1.18 10.23
C THR A 15 -5.02 1.92 10.06
N GLN A 16 -3.95 1.20 9.72
CA GLN A 16 -2.59 1.74 9.61
C GLN A 16 -1.91 1.20 8.35
N TRP A 17 -1.11 2.03 7.70
CA TRP A 17 -0.11 1.58 6.74
C TRP A 17 1.12 1.05 7.49
N TYR A 18 1.79 0.07 6.88
CA TYR A 18 3.02 -0.51 7.41
C TYR A 18 4.23 -0.01 6.64
N ASN A 19 5.23 0.48 7.36
CA ASN A 19 6.50 0.92 6.81
C ASN A 19 7.57 -0.13 7.10
N ILE A 20 8.05 -0.78 6.04
CA ILE A 20 9.06 -1.85 6.13
C ILE A 20 10.43 -1.33 6.62
N VAL A 21 10.74 -0.04 6.43
CA VAL A 21 12.05 0.54 6.82
C VAL A 21 12.32 0.36 8.30
N ALA A 22 11.28 0.36 9.14
CA ALA A 22 11.38 0.15 10.58
C ALA A 22 11.97 -1.23 10.96
N ASP A 23 11.81 -2.24 10.10
CA ASP A 23 12.21 -3.63 10.36
C ASP A 23 13.36 -4.11 9.44
N MET A 24 13.90 -3.22 8.59
CA MET A 24 15.00 -3.57 7.71
C MET A 24 16.32 -3.71 8.50
N PRO A 25 17.02 -4.87 8.43
CA PRO A 25 18.30 -5.06 9.13
C PRO A 25 19.41 -4.15 8.57
N ARG A 26 19.29 -3.76 7.30
CA ARG A 26 20.12 -2.75 6.65
C ARG A 26 19.17 -1.73 6.01
N LYS A 27 19.16 -0.53 6.57
CA LYS A 27 18.32 0.57 6.07
C LYS A 27 18.77 1.01 4.66
N PRO A 28 17.83 1.48 3.82
CA PRO A 28 18.17 2.10 2.55
C PRO A 28 19.04 3.33 2.79
N LEU A 29 19.89 3.68 1.82
CA LEU A 29 20.58 4.95 1.85
C LEU A 29 19.55 6.09 1.71
N PRO A 30 19.75 7.23 2.39
CA PRO A 30 18.84 8.34 2.25
C PRO A 30 18.87 8.88 0.81
N PRO A 31 17.75 9.43 0.32
CA PRO A 31 17.75 10.18 -0.93
C PRO A 31 18.72 11.35 -0.81
N LEU A 32 19.49 11.63 -1.87
CA LEU A 32 20.47 12.70 -1.90
C LEU A 32 19.96 13.87 -2.73
N HIS A 33 20.18 15.09 -2.24
CA HIS A 33 19.89 16.30 -2.97
C HIS A 33 20.85 16.41 -4.18
N PRO A 34 20.34 16.53 -5.42
CA PRO A 34 21.15 16.33 -6.62
C PRO A 34 22.27 17.37 -6.79
N ALA A 35 22.08 18.60 -6.29
CA ALA A 35 23.11 19.64 -6.38
C ALA A 35 24.20 19.54 -5.29
N THR A 36 23.88 19.00 -4.10
CA THR A 36 24.79 19.04 -2.94
C THR A 36 25.37 17.67 -2.60
N GLY A 37 24.75 16.59 -3.07
CA GLY A 37 25.10 15.22 -2.73
C GLY A 37 24.85 14.85 -1.27
N ARG A 38 24.19 15.73 -0.49
CA ARG A 38 23.86 15.48 0.92
C ARG A 38 22.46 14.87 1.02
N PRO A 39 22.17 14.11 2.09
CA PRO A 39 20.81 13.64 2.36
C PRO A 39 19.78 14.77 2.28
N VAL A 40 18.65 14.52 1.62
CA VAL A 40 17.54 15.49 1.55
C VAL A 40 16.94 15.72 2.92
N THR A 41 16.57 16.96 3.18
CA THR A 41 15.78 17.35 4.36
C THR A 41 14.30 17.44 3.99
N ARG A 42 13.43 17.53 5.00
CA ARG A 42 12.00 17.80 4.79
C ARG A 42 11.78 19.12 4.03
N GLU A 43 12.57 20.14 4.34
CA GLU A 43 12.49 21.44 3.68
C GLU A 43 12.83 21.33 2.18
N ASP A 44 13.83 20.54 1.82
CA ASP A 44 14.18 20.26 0.42
C ASP A 44 13.03 19.59 -0.36
N LEU A 45 12.22 18.77 0.33
CA LEU A 45 11.08 18.05 -0.27
C LEU A 45 9.81 18.91 -0.38
N SER A 46 9.72 20.02 0.36
CA SER A 46 8.51 20.87 0.43
C SER A 46 8.12 21.50 -0.91
N ALA A 47 9.06 21.62 -1.86
CA ALA A 47 8.80 22.10 -3.21
C ALA A 47 8.09 21.05 -4.10
N LEU A 48 8.09 19.78 -3.70
CA LEU A 48 7.58 18.65 -4.48
C LEU A 48 6.36 17.99 -3.84
N PHE A 49 6.33 17.94 -2.51
CA PHE A 49 5.36 17.18 -1.74
C PHE A 49 4.66 18.06 -0.72
N ALA A 50 3.39 17.74 -0.44
CA ALA A 50 2.72 18.22 0.76
C ALA A 50 3.53 17.84 2.03
N GLU A 51 3.41 18.65 3.08
CA GLU A 51 4.23 18.50 4.30
C GLU A 51 4.18 17.07 4.87
N GLU A 52 2.98 16.50 4.95
CA GLU A 52 2.77 15.16 5.47
C GLU A 52 3.37 14.08 4.55
N LEU A 53 3.30 14.25 3.23
CA LEU A 53 3.93 13.33 2.28
C LEU A 53 5.47 13.37 2.39
N ALA A 54 6.05 14.56 2.56
CA ALA A 54 7.47 14.72 2.82
C ALA A 54 7.88 14.11 4.18
N ALA A 55 7.01 14.20 5.19
CA ALA A 55 7.22 13.57 6.48
C ALA A 55 7.21 12.04 6.38
N GLN A 56 6.26 11.46 5.65
CA GLN A 56 6.13 10.01 5.46
C GLN A 56 7.32 9.41 4.69
N GLU A 57 7.83 10.10 3.67
CA GLU A 57 9.00 9.65 2.88
C GLU A 57 10.26 9.49 3.74
N LEU A 58 10.42 10.33 4.77
CA LEU A 58 11.57 10.30 5.69
C LEU A 58 11.27 9.56 7.01
N SER A 59 10.10 8.95 7.14
CA SER A 59 9.67 8.29 8.38
C SER A 59 10.33 6.93 8.57
N GLU A 60 10.72 6.65 9.81
CA GLU A 60 11.14 5.31 10.26
C GLU A 60 10.12 4.66 11.20
N GLU A 61 8.95 5.28 11.40
CA GLU A 61 7.89 4.71 12.22
C GLU A 61 7.34 3.45 11.56
N ARG A 62 7.11 2.39 12.35
CA ARG A 62 6.63 1.09 11.83
C ARG A 62 5.21 1.16 11.25
N PHE A 63 4.35 1.97 11.87
CA PHE A 63 2.96 2.11 11.48
C PHE A 63 2.60 3.58 11.40
N ILE A 64 1.84 3.94 10.36
CA ILE A 64 1.31 5.28 10.13
C ILE A 64 -0.20 5.14 10.04
N ASP A 65 -0.93 5.91 10.85
CA ASP A 65 -2.40 5.86 10.85
C ASP A 65 -2.97 6.28 9.50
N ILE A 66 -3.97 5.54 9.02
CA ILE A 66 -4.72 5.92 7.82
C ILE A 66 -5.82 6.90 8.26
N PRO A 67 -5.86 8.13 7.73
CA PRO A 67 -6.91 9.09 8.06
C PRO A 67 -8.31 8.50 7.84
N ASP A 68 -9.25 8.84 8.71
CA ASP A 68 -10.60 8.26 8.65
C ASP A 68 -11.31 8.62 7.33
N GLU A 69 -11.08 9.80 6.76
CA GLU A 69 -11.60 10.19 5.44
C GLU A 69 -11.03 9.34 4.31
N VAL A 70 -9.73 8.99 4.38
CA VAL A 70 -9.10 8.08 3.41
C VAL A 70 -9.67 6.68 3.55
N ARG A 71 -9.89 6.20 4.78
CA ARG A 71 -10.51 4.89 5.05
C ARG A 71 -11.95 4.84 4.54
N GLU A 72 -12.71 5.92 4.69
CA GLU A 72 -14.07 6.03 4.15
C GLU A 72 -14.06 5.90 2.63
N ILE A 73 -13.17 6.60 1.93
CA ILE A 73 -13.05 6.48 0.47
C ILE A 73 -12.63 5.07 0.06
N TYR A 74 -11.70 4.45 0.79
CA TYR A 74 -11.29 3.07 0.53
C TYR A 74 -12.46 2.08 0.58
N ARG A 75 -13.49 2.28 1.41
CA ARG A 75 -14.67 1.39 1.49
C ARG A 75 -15.39 1.22 0.15
N ILE A 76 -15.22 2.15 -0.79
CA ILE A 76 -15.77 2.04 -2.15
C ILE A 76 -15.27 0.77 -2.87
N TRP A 77 -14.02 0.33 -2.64
CA TRP A 77 -13.47 -0.87 -3.32
C TRP A 77 -12.64 -1.81 -2.44
N ARG A 78 -12.40 -1.45 -1.18
CA ARG A 78 -11.62 -2.23 -0.22
C ARG A 78 -12.52 -2.81 0.86
N PRO A 79 -12.22 -4.02 1.38
CA PRO A 79 -11.10 -4.88 1.00
C PRO A 79 -11.29 -5.60 -0.35
N THR A 80 -10.23 -5.66 -1.15
CA THR A 80 -10.23 -6.50 -2.36
C THR A 80 -10.18 -7.99 -2.00
N PRO A 81 -10.79 -8.89 -2.81
CA PRO A 81 -10.86 -10.30 -2.48
C PRO A 81 -9.52 -11.01 -2.69
N LEU A 82 -9.26 -12.02 -1.86
CA LEU A 82 -8.22 -13.02 -2.12
C LEU A 82 -8.89 -14.19 -2.86
N VAL A 83 -8.32 -14.65 -3.97
CA VAL A 83 -8.94 -15.69 -4.81
C VAL A 83 -7.96 -16.85 -4.97
N ARG A 84 -8.46 -18.07 -4.77
CA ARG A 84 -7.72 -19.31 -5.03
C ARG A 84 -7.89 -19.74 -6.48
N ALA A 85 -6.78 -19.88 -7.19
CA ALA A 85 -6.72 -20.19 -8.62
C ALA A 85 -6.77 -21.70 -8.90
N THR A 86 -7.83 -22.41 -8.48
CA THR A 86 -7.93 -23.88 -8.62
C THR A 86 -7.80 -24.38 -10.06
N GLY A 87 -8.18 -23.56 -11.05
CA GLY A 87 -8.00 -23.91 -12.47
C GLY A 87 -6.53 -23.91 -12.89
N LEU A 88 -5.76 -22.94 -12.37
CA LEU A 88 -4.32 -22.87 -12.58
C LEU A 88 -3.60 -23.98 -11.83
N GLU A 89 -4.00 -24.26 -10.58
CA GLU A 89 -3.49 -25.41 -9.81
C GLU A 89 -3.64 -26.72 -10.60
N LYS A 90 -4.82 -26.95 -11.19
CA LYS A 90 -5.09 -28.12 -12.04
C LYS A 90 -4.24 -28.13 -13.32
N ALA A 91 -4.12 -26.99 -14.00
CA ALA A 91 -3.37 -26.91 -15.25
C ALA A 91 -1.87 -27.16 -15.05
N LEU A 92 -1.34 -26.82 -13.88
CA LEU A 92 0.06 -27.02 -13.50
C LEU A 92 0.34 -28.37 -12.83
N ASP A 93 -0.69 -29.16 -12.52
CA ASP A 93 -0.61 -30.39 -11.71
C ASP A 93 0.23 -30.21 -10.44
N THR A 94 0.02 -29.09 -9.73
CA THR A 94 0.82 -28.73 -8.55
C THR A 94 0.10 -29.08 -7.25
N PRO A 95 0.82 -29.57 -6.22
CA PRO A 95 0.26 -29.68 -4.88
C PRO A 95 0.18 -28.32 -4.17
N ALA A 96 0.82 -27.27 -4.73
CA ALA A 96 0.79 -25.93 -4.16
C ALA A 96 -0.60 -25.32 -4.27
N HIS A 97 -0.96 -24.51 -3.26
CA HIS A 97 -2.14 -23.66 -3.34
C HIS A 97 -1.75 -22.31 -3.91
N ILE A 98 -2.45 -21.86 -4.96
CA ILE A 98 -2.15 -20.60 -5.63
C ILE A 98 -3.25 -19.60 -5.31
N TYR A 99 -2.87 -18.48 -4.70
CA TYR A 99 -3.76 -17.37 -4.40
C TYR A 99 -3.28 -16.10 -5.08
N PHE A 100 -4.22 -15.26 -5.49
CA PHE A 100 -3.93 -13.90 -5.93
C PHE A 100 -4.79 -12.89 -5.18
N LYS A 101 -4.18 -11.79 -4.77
CA LYS A 101 -4.87 -10.64 -4.20
C LYS A 101 -5.43 -9.81 -5.36
N ASN A 102 -6.74 -9.82 -5.53
CA ASN A 102 -7.37 -9.28 -6.73
C ASN A 102 -7.57 -7.76 -6.65
N GLU A 103 -6.50 -6.99 -6.86
CA GLU A 103 -6.53 -5.52 -6.89
C GLU A 103 -7.20 -4.94 -8.15
N SER A 104 -7.59 -5.77 -9.12
CA SER A 104 -8.25 -5.30 -10.34
C SER A 104 -9.71 -4.87 -10.13
N VAL A 105 -10.25 -5.05 -8.93
CA VAL A 105 -11.65 -4.72 -8.60
C VAL A 105 -11.85 -3.25 -8.23
N SER A 106 -10.77 -2.46 -8.15
CA SER A 106 -10.90 -1.02 -7.94
C SER A 106 -11.55 -0.34 -9.15
N PRO A 107 -12.10 0.89 -9.00
CA PRO A 107 -12.76 1.60 -10.10
C PRO A 107 -11.88 1.82 -11.33
N VAL A 108 -10.55 1.83 -11.15
CA VAL A 108 -9.57 2.02 -12.23
C VAL A 108 -8.84 0.72 -12.62
N GLY A 109 -9.29 -0.43 -12.12
CA GLY A 109 -8.75 -1.73 -12.48
C GLY A 109 -7.32 -2.02 -11.97
N SER A 110 -6.84 -1.30 -10.96
CA SER A 110 -5.49 -1.51 -10.40
C SER A 110 -5.34 -1.03 -8.96
N HIS A 111 -4.20 -1.29 -8.32
CA HIS A 111 -3.89 -0.85 -6.96
C HIS A 111 -3.55 0.65 -6.84
N LYS A 112 -3.45 1.40 -7.96
CA LYS A 112 -3.02 2.81 -7.96
C LYS A 112 -3.84 3.74 -7.05
N PRO A 113 -5.18 3.60 -6.91
CA PRO A 113 -5.95 4.42 -5.98
C PRO A 113 -5.49 4.30 -4.53
N ASN A 114 -4.86 3.18 -4.15
CA ASN A 114 -4.35 2.97 -2.78
C ASN A 114 -3.24 3.97 -2.40
N THR A 115 -2.64 4.70 -3.36
CA THR A 115 -1.72 5.80 -3.06
C THR A 115 -2.24 7.14 -3.60
N ALA A 116 -2.97 7.14 -4.72
CA ALA A 116 -3.51 8.38 -5.28
C ALA A 116 -4.52 9.05 -4.33
N VAL A 117 -5.35 8.28 -3.63
CA VAL A 117 -6.33 8.81 -2.67
C VAL A 117 -5.66 9.47 -1.45
N PRO A 118 -4.75 8.83 -0.71
CA PRO A 118 -4.08 9.50 0.40
C PRO A 118 -3.22 10.68 -0.06
N GLN A 119 -2.52 10.57 -1.20
CA GLN A 119 -1.80 11.72 -1.75
C GLN A 119 -2.74 12.89 -2.05
N ALA A 120 -3.89 12.64 -2.68
CA ALA A 120 -4.89 13.68 -2.94
C ALA A 120 -5.54 14.25 -1.66
N TYR A 121 -5.59 13.47 -0.57
CA TYR A 121 -6.10 13.94 0.73
C TYR A 121 -5.12 14.90 1.43
N TYR A 122 -3.81 14.67 1.31
CA TYR A 122 -2.80 15.51 1.96
C TYR A 122 -2.41 16.77 1.18
N ASN A 123 -2.78 16.86 -0.11
CA ASN A 123 -2.57 18.06 -0.94
C ASN A 123 -3.78 19.01 -0.82
#